data_AF-A0A257JL81-F1
#
_entry.id   AF-A0A257JL81-F1
#
_cell.length_a   1.000
_cell.length_b   1.000
_cell.length_c   1.000
_cell.angle_alpha   90.00
_cell.angle_beta   90.00
_cell.angle_gamma   90.00
#
_symmetry.space_group_name_H-M   'P 1'
#
loop_
_entity.id
_entity.type
_entity.pdbx_description
1 polymer ?
#
loop_
_entity_poly.entity_id
_entity_poly.type
_entity_poly.pdbx_seq_one_letter_code
_entity_poly.pdbx_strand_id
1 'polypeptide(L)'
;MADGRVGNTLFMQERLGNATANASGQALTRWMAKEQFKREKHLPANARPHYREDDNLNVGPPDRPAGAPAVLARPAKDYFNLDRKAQLDATKGGNELLECMRRLGLAPEAYFKLARLPLDLNHRARMRGAHNGQGINDEVRPLSAGLSACKPWRTLAQAAPPADQRPRLAVRFGAADLNQRFQRLDDEQRLRDVQHLSLAGDWHWMWHEFGHVLNYASFGEMEFRFAHSAGDALGAIQLDREWQRLNPDAPLNHAARFNSYPDVPLPRRHDRQAEAGWCWCGRRSMVRLTGLSLQPNRRLGYFEEQLASSALFRLYRSLGGDTPDLCRSASAHVTCLVLKAIALLGPDSTVPAYSADHFVSALIDADLGLQTDKVLGLSAGRACKVIRWAFEAQGLYATDDPGEVAEGVGKPPPVDLYIGDRRRTTAPDGGYHPVPLAWSDDGSADWIADGQAVRRNGHRLSITVRNRGHIAAGETTVDAWVWHPMDGWLPPRHAVLTTVPGVDGSRHGESVVQMDLPSELPPRSWILVAAGCDADPHFTLPTPMPTPASSDLAALRRLVAYDNNVALALV
;
A
#
# COMPACT_ATOMS: atom_id res chain seq x y z
N MET A 1 8.37 28.71 -39.44
CA MET A 1 6.99 28.24 -39.71
C MET A 1 7.07 26.78 -40.05
N ALA A 2 6.16 25.99 -39.48
CA ALA A 2 6.08 24.53 -39.47
C ALA A 2 7.08 23.83 -38.52
N ASP A 3 6.61 23.47 -37.32
CA ASP A 3 6.95 22.18 -36.71
C ASP A 3 5.91 21.78 -35.63
N GLY A 4 5.73 20.48 -35.44
CA GLY A 4 5.04 19.90 -34.28
C GLY A 4 3.66 19.29 -34.55
N ARG A 5 3.62 17.98 -34.86
CA ARG A 5 2.56 17.02 -34.46
C ARG A 5 2.84 15.62 -35.06
N VAL A 6 3.72 14.86 -34.43
CA VAL A 6 3.74 13.39 -34.54
C VAL A 6 4.12 12.86 -33.15
N GLY A 7 3.15 12.33 -32.40
CA GLY A 7 3.41 11.85 -31.03
C GLY A 7 2.22 11.29 -30.25
N ASN A 8 0.98 11.37 -30.75
CA ASN A 8 -0.20 10.90 -30.00
C ASN A 8 -1.01 9.78 -30.68
N THR A 9 -0.54 9.22 -31.79
CA THR A 9 -1.35 8.28 -32.59
C THR A 9 -1.12 6.80 -32.21
N LEU A 10 0.00 6.46 -31.56
CA LEU A 10 0.31 5.07 -31.22
C LEU A 10 -0.41 4.57 -29.94
N PHE A 11 -0.70 5.45 -28.98
CA PHE A 11 -1.34 5.08 -27.69
C PHE A 11 -2.87 4.91 -27.75
N MET A 12 -3.55 5.36 -28.81
CA MET A 12 -5.01 5.15 -28.96
C MET A 12 -5.38 3.80 -29.59
N GLN A 13 -4.50 3.20 -30.41
CA GLN A 13 -4.79 1.91 -31.04
C GLN A 13 -4.74 0.74 -30.05
N GLU A 14 -3.90 0.81 -29.00
CA GLU A 14 -3.89 -0.18 -27.91
C GLU A 14 -5.15 -0.14 -27.04
N ARG A 15 -5.73 1.04 -26.79
CA ARG A 15 -6.97 1.18 -26.00
C ARG A 15 -8.21 0.63 -26.71
N LEU A 16 -8.26 0.70 -28.05
CA LEU A 16 -9.37 0.14 -28.84
C LEU A 16 -9.27 -1.39 -28.95
N GLY A 17 -8.05 -1.96 -29.02
CA GLY A 17 -7.84 -3.41 -28.99
C GLY A 17 -8.27 -4.06 -27.67
N ASN A 18 -7.96 -3.42 -26.53
CA ASN A 18 -8.31 -3.93 -25.21
C ASN A 18 -9.82 -3.86 -24.89
N ALA A 19 -10.55 -2.91 -25.46
CA ALA A 19 -12.00 -2.81 -25.28
C ALA A 19 -12.77 -3.95 -25.97
N THR A 20 -12.34 -4.35 -27.17
CA THR A 20 -12.92 -5.50 -27.89
C THR A 20 -12.54 -6.84 -27.26
N ALA A 21 -11.31 -6.99 -26.75
CA ALA A 21 -10.87 -8.19 -26.03
C ALA A 21 -11.65 -8.43 -24.72
N ASN A 22 -11.96 -7.36 -23.99
CA ASN A 22 -12.73 -7.43 -22.73
C ASN A 22 -14.20 -7.85 -22.93
N ALA A 23 -14.84 -7.44 -24.03
CA ALA A 23 -16.22 -7.85 -24.33
C ALA A 23 -16.31 -9.34 -24.71
N SER A 24 -15.32 -9.85 -25.46
CA SER A 24 -15.20 -11.29 -25.77
C SER A 24 -14.79 -12.13 -24.55
N GLY A 25 -13.95 -11.60 -23.67
CA GLY A 25 -13.56 -12.26 -22.42
C GLY A 25 -14.75 -12.48 -21.49
N GLN A 26 -15.61 -11.48 -21.30
CA GLN A 26 -16.81 -11.62 -20.47
C GLN A 26 -17.82 -12.65 -21.02
N ALA A 27 -17.93 -12.78 -22.34
CA ALA A 27 -18.78 -13.79 -22.97
C ALA A 27 -18.21 -15.21 -22.81
N LEU A 28 -16.88 -15.36 -22.95
CA LEU A 28 -16.18 -16.63 -22.78
C LEU A 28 -16.21 -17.10 -21.32
N THR A 29 -15.98 -16.21 -20.35
CA THR A 29 -16.07 -16.53 -18.91
C THR A 29 -17.48 -16.95 -18.51
N ARG A 30 -18.52 -16.30 -19.05
CA ARG A 30 -19.93 -16.70 -18.82
C ARG A 30 -20.25 -18.07 -19.43
N TRP A 31 -19.68 -18.39 -20.59
CA TRP A 31 -19.86 -19.69 -21.23
C TRP A 31 -19.12 -20.81 -20.48
N MET A 32 -17.87 -20.59 -20.08
CA MET A 32 -17.07 -21.55 -19.31
C MET A 32 -17.69 -21.85 -17.93
N ALA A 33 -18.17 -20.82 -17.22
CA ALA A 33 -18.88 -21.00 -15.95
C ALA A 33 -20.17 -21.83 -16.13
N LYS A 34 -20.87 -21.68 -17.26
CA LYS A 34 -22.10 -22.44 -17.57
C LYS A 34 -21.80 -23.90 -17.89
N GLU A 35 -20.69 -24.20 -18.57
CA GLU A 35 -20.26 -25.57 -18.87
C GLU A 35 -19.67 -26.29 -17.64
N GLN A 36 -18.94 -25.58 -16.78
CA GLN A 36 -18.44 -26.15 -15.52
C GLN A 36 -19.59 -26.48 -14.55
N PHE A 37 -20.61 -25.61 -14.46
CA PHE A 37 -21.82 -25.87 -13.67
C PHE A 37 -22.61 -27.09 -14.16
N LYS A 38 -22.64 -27.35 -15.48
CA LYS A 38 -23.25 -28.57 -16.03
C LYS A 38 -22.47 -29.83 -15.65
N ARG A 39 -21.13 -29.76 -15.61
CA ARG A 39 -20.28 -30.88 -15.20
C ARG A 39 -20.43 -31.21 -13.72
N GLU A 40 -20.55 -30.21 -12.85
CA GLU A 40 -20.70 -30.41 -11.40
C GLU A 40 -22.08 -30.95 -10.99
N LYS A 41 -23.14 -30.68 -11.77
CA LYS A 41 -24.49 -31.23 -11.53
C LYS A 41 -24.55 -32.76 -11.66
N HIS A 42 -23.61 -33.37 -12.36
CA HIS A 42 -23.54 -34.81 -12.58
C HIS A 42 -22.54 -35.55 -11.67
N LEU A 43 -21.92 -34.85 -10.72
CA LEU A 43 -21.06 -35.50 -9.73
C LEU A 43 -21.88 -36.21 -8.62
N PRO A 44 -21.48 -37.42 -8.20
CA PRO A 44 -22.07 -38.14 -7.07
C PRO A 44 -22.11 -37.28 -5.80
N ALA A 45 -23.12 -37.44 -4.95
CA ALA A 45 -23.35 -36.61 -3.76
C ALA A 45 -22.16 -36.58 -2.77
N ASN A 46 -21.34 -37.63 -2.80
CA ASN A 46 -20.12 -37.84 -2.02
C ASN A 46 -18.85 -37.19 -2.61
N ALA A 47 -18.93 -36.57 -3.79
CA ALA A 47 -17.84 -35.78 -4.39
C ALA A 47 -18.08 -34.26 -4.33
N ARG A 48 -19.13 -33.81 -3.64
CA ARG A 48 -19.42 -32.37 -3.45
C ARG A 48 -18.67 -31.86 -2.21
N PRO A 49 -17.85 -30.80 -2.31
CA PRO A 49 -17.13 -30.27 -1.17
C PRO A 49 -18.11 -29.62 -0.18
N HIS A 50 -18.05 -30.05 1.09
CA HIS A 50 -18.74 -29.42 2.21
C HIS A 50 -18.13 -28.04 2.48
N TYR A 51 -18.69 -26.99 1.91
CA TYR A 51 -18.41 -25.61 2.29
C TYR A 51 -19.41 -25.17 3.37
N ARG A 52 -18.92 -24.96 4.60
CA ARG A 52 -19.68 -24.30 5.66
C ARG A 52 -19.61 -22.78 5.44
N GLU A 53 -20.77 -22.14 5.31
CA GLU A 53 -20.95 -20.69 5.14
C GLU A 53 -20.82 -19.89 6.47
N ASP A 54 -20.40 -20.52 7.57
CA ASP A 54 -20.38 -19.91 8.90
C ASP A 54 -18.98 -19.41 9.30
N ASP A 55 -18.54 -18.30 8.70
CA ASP A 55 -17.45 -17.46 9.25
C ASP A 55 -18.00 -16.20 9.96
N ASN A 56 -19.19 -16.33 10.55
CA ASN A 56 -19.47 -15.61 11.80
C ASN A 56 -18.77 -16.38 12.92
N LEU A 57 -17.49 -16.08 13.10
CA LEU A 57 -16.60 -16.67 14.08
C LEU A 57 -17.10 -16.36 15.50
N ASN A 58 -17.93 -17.25 16.03
CA ASN A 58 -18.09 -17.45 17.47
C ASN A 58 -16.88 -18.26 17.96
N VAL A 59 -15.70 -17.65 17.86
CA VAL A 59 -14.46 -18.20 18.42
C VAL A 59 -14.42 -17.72 19.86
N GLY A 60 -14.47 -18.66 20.81
CA GLY A 60 -14.21 -18.36 22.21
C GLY A 60 -12.88 -17.60 22.35
N PRO A 61 -12.74 -16.73 23.37
CA PRO A 61 -11.58 -15.85 23.47
C PRO A 61 -10.28 -16.69 23.41
N PRO A 62 -9.31 -16.34 22.56
CA PRO A 62 -8.02 -17.01 22.57
C PRO A 62 -7.35 -16.78 23.93
N ASP A 63 -6.71 -17.83 24.45
CA ASP A 63 -5.88 -17.72 25.65
C ASP A 63 -4.86 -16.59 25.47
N ARG A 64 -4.82 -15.67 26.44
CA ARG A 64 -3.81 -14.59 26.47
C ARG A 64 -2.42 -15.21 26.36
N PRO A 65 -1.55 -14.77 25.43
CA PRO A 65 -0.15 -15.16 25.47
C PRO A 65 0.47 -14.71 26.79
N ALA A 66 1.14 -15.64 27.48
CA ALA A 66 1.90 -15.34 28.69
C ALA A 66 2.96 -14.28 28.37
N GLY A 67 2.81 -13.08 28.93
CA GLY A 67 3.74 -11.96 28.74
C GLY A 67 3.15 -10.68 28.16
N ALA A 68 1.83 -10.57 27.96
CA ALA A 68 1.21 -9.28 27.63
C ALA A 68 1.48 -8.25 28.75
N PRO A 69 1.98 -7.04 28.45
CA PRO A 69 2.24 -6.03 29.47
C PRO A 69 0.93 -5.70 30.21
N ALA A 70 1.04 -5.55 31.54
CA ALA A 70 -0.09 -5.18 32.38
C ALA A 70 -0.71 -3.89 31.84
N VAL A 71 -2.00 -3.94 31.52
CA VAL A 71 -2.81 -2.76 31.20
C VAL A 71 -2.60 -1.76 32.33
N LEU A 72 -1.95 -0.64 32.04
CA LEU A 72 -1.79 0.48 32.97
C LEU A 72 -3.17 0.86 33.48
N ALA A 73 -3.45 0.49 34.73
CA ALA A 73 -4.68 0.85 35.42
C ALA A 73 -4.72 2.37 35.53
N ARG A 74 -5.53 3.01 34.68
CA ARG A 74 -5.74 4.45 34.75
C ARG A 74 -6.55 4.78 36.02
N PRO A 75 -6.20 5.83 36.77
CA PRO A 75 -6.90 6.19 37.99
C PRO A 75 -8.36 6.57 37.70
N ALA A 76 -9.27 5.98 38.48
CA ALA A 76 -10.72 6.00 38.29
C ALA A 76 -11.44 7.34 38.60
N LYS A 77 -10.75 8.49 38.54
CA LYS A 77 -11.30 9.77 39.02
C LYS A 77 -11.68 10.80 37.95
N ASP A 78 -11.36 10.58 36.67
CA ASP A 78 -11.75 11.50 35.60
C ASP A 78 -12.64 10.79 34.57
N TYR A 79 -13.82 10.33 34.99
CA TYR A 79 -14.90 10.00 34.04
C TYR A 79 -15.47 11.29 33.46
N PHE A 80 -14.70 11.97 32.61
CA PHE A 80 -15.28 12.88 31.63
C PHE A 80 -16.39 12.11 30.90
N ASN A 81 -17.60 12.67 30.86
CA ASN A 81 -18.75 12.12 30.15
C ASN A 81 -18.29 11.51 28.81
N LEU A 82 -18.21 10.17 28.72
CA LEU A 82 -17.52 9.49 27.62
C LEU A 82 -18.20 9.75 26.29
N ASP A 83 -19.48 10.14 26.30
CA ASP A 83 -20.20 10.60 25.11
C ASP A 83 -19.65 11.94 24.62
N ARG A 84 -19.46 12.91 25.52
CA ARG A 84 -18.84 14.19 25.17
C ARG A 84 -17.41 13.98 24.67
N LYS A 85 -16.64 13.09 25.31
CA LYS A 85 -15.30 12.72 24.82
C LYS A 85 -15.36 12.08 23.44
N ALA A 86 -16.25 11.11 23.22
CA ALA A 86 -16.43 10.44 21.93
C ALA A 86 -16.84 11.42 20.81
N GLN A 87 -17.70 12.39 21.13
CA GLN A 87 -18.06 13.47 20.20
C GLN A 87 -16.85 14.33 19.83
N LEU A 88 -16.06 14.71 20.83
CA LEU A 88 -14.84 15.50 20.63
C LEU A 88 -13.81 14.72 19.81
N ASP A 89 -13.61 13.43 20.11
CA ASP A 89 -12.68 12.57 19.38
C ASP A 89 -13.14 12.39 17.92
N ALA A 90 -14.44 12.12 17.68
CA ALA A 90 -15.00 12.04 16.33
C ALA A 90 -14.74 13.33 15.53
N THR A 91 -15.07 14.49 16.13
CA THR A 91 -14.85 15.81 15.52
C THR A 91 -13.37 16.07 15.26
N LYS A 92 -12.51 15.75 16.23
CA LYS A 92 -11.06 15.89 16.13
C LYS A 92 -10.50 15.07 14.97
N GLY A 93 -10.88 13.79 14.84
CA GLY A 93 -10.37 12.98 13.75
C GLY A 93 -10.89 13.39 12.39
N GLY A 94 -12.14 13.86 12.27
CA GLY A 94 -12.63 14.45 11.02
C GLY A 94 -11.83 15.69 10.60
N ASN A 95 -11.48 16.55 11.55
CA ASN A 95 -10.60 17.69 11.29
C ASN A 95 -9.17 17.26 10.94
N GLU A 96 -8.64 16.24 11.62
CA GLU A 96 -7.29 15.71 11.36
C GLU A 96 -7.18 15.09 9.97
N LEU A 97 -8.23 14.43 9.46
CA LEU A 97 -8.28 13.97 8.07
C LEU A 97 -8.10 15.15 7.10
N LEU A 98 -8.93 16.19 7.24
CA LEU A 98 -8.90 17.35 6.36
C LEU A 98 -7.56 18.11 6.47
N GLU A 99 -7.01 18.21 7.68
CA GLU A 99 -5.72 18.85 7.90
C GLU A 99 -4.56 18.01 7.34
N CYS A 100 -4.63 16.68 7.47
CA CYS A 100 -3.70 15.77 6.83
C CYS A 100 -3.68 15.99 5.30
N MET A 101 -4.84 16.06 4.67
CA MET A 101 -4.94 16.36 3.23
C MET A 101 -4.25 17.69 2.88
N ARG A 102 -4.52 18.77 3.63
CA ARG A 102 -3.88 20.08 3.40
C ARG A 102 -2.38 20.03 3.57
N ARG A 103 -1.87 19.36 4.62
CA ARG A 103 -0.42 19.18 4.84
C ARG A 103 0.24 18.42 3.70
N LEU A 104 -0.48 17.52 3.04
CA LEU A 104 -0.03 16.77 1.86
C LEU A 104 -0.27 17.52 0.54
N GLY A 105 -0.65 18.79 0.57
CA GLY A 105 -0.88 19.61 -0.62
C GLY A 105 -2.17 19.27 -1.38
N LEU A 106 -3.10 18.53 -0.78
CA LEU A 106 -4.39 18.19 -1.36
C LEU A 106 -5.46 19.17 -0.84
N ALA A 107 -6.14 19.85 -1.77
CA ALA A 107 -7.29 20.69 -1.44
C ALA A 107 -8.53 19.79 -1.18
N PRO A 108 -9.07 19.72 0.05
CA PRO A 108 -10.20 18.85 0.34
C PRO A 108 -11.42 19.12 -0.54
N GLU A 109 -11.67 20.38 -0.89
CA GLU A 109 -12.80 20.78 -1.73
C GLU A 109 -12.68 20.24 -3.16
N ALA A 110 -11.46 20.12 -3.68
CA ALA A 110 -11.18 19.53 -5.00
C ALA A 110 -11.24 18.00 -4.95
N TYR A 111 -10.78 17.40 -3.85
CA TYR A 111 -10.80 15.96 -3.64
C TYR A 111 -12.23 15.43 -3.49
N PHE A 112 -13.08 16.15 -2.74
CA PHE A 112 -14.49 15.83 -2.52
C PHE A 112 -15.35 16.19 -3.73
N LYS A 113 -15.05 15.54 -4.88
CA LYS A 113 -15.73 15.78 -6.16
C LYS A 113 -17.14 15.18 -6.22
N LEU A 114 -17.44 14.16 -5.41
CA LEU A 114 -18.75 13.47 -5.38
C LEU A 114 -19.48 13.56 -4.02
N ALA A 115 -18.90 14.24 -3.03
CA ALA A 115 -19.53 14.51 -1.74
C ALA A 115 -19.33 15.97 -1.35
N ARG A 116 -20.12 16.49 -0.41
CA ARG A 116 -19.90 17.84 0.14
C ARG A 116 -19.47 17.79 1.60
N LEU A 117 -18.59 18.74 1.95
CA LEU A 117 -18.19 19.04 3.31
C LEU A 117 -19.19 19.99 4.00
N PRO A 118 -19.26 20.03 5.34
CA PRO A 118 -18.55 19.18 6.29
C PRO A 118 -19.17 17.78 6.42
N LEU A 119 -18.35 16.82 6.84
CA LEU A 119 -18.77 15.48 7.25
C LEU A 119 -19.76 15.55 8.41
N ASP A 120 -20.71 14.61 8.46
CA ASP A 120 -21.63 14.44 9.58
C ASP A 120 -21.13 13.33 10.52
N LEU A 121 -20.43 13.72 11.57
CA LEU A 121 -19.70 12.80 12.46
C LEU A 121 -20.56 12.48 13.69
N ASN A 122 -20.99 11.22 13.79
CA ASN A 122 -21.87 10.74 14.83
C ASN A 122 -21.15 9.73 15.72
N HIS A 123 -21.30 9.87 17.05
CA HIS A 123 -20.78 8.93 18.05
C HIS A 123 -21.94 8.17 18.70
N ARG A 124 -21.69 6.93 19.12
CA ARG A 124 -22.73 6.00 19.63
C ARG A 124 -23.99 5.97 18.75
N ALA A 125 -23.78 6.00 17.45
CA ALA A 125 -24.87 6.12 16.49
C ALA A 125 -25.72 4.84 16.46
N ARG A 126 -27.03 4.98 16.29
CA ARG A 126 -27.88 3.83 15.95
C ARG A 126 -27.61 3.41 14.50
N MET A 127 -27.23 2.16 14.32
CA MET A 127 -26.85 1.59 13.02
C MET A 127 -27.57 0.26 12.77
N ARG A 128 -27.58 -0.18 11.52
CA ARG A 128 -28.15 -1.48 11.15
C ARG A 128 -27.35 -2.59 11.85
N GLY A 129 -28.01 -3.42 12.65
CA GLY A 129 -27.36 -4.45 13.46
C GLY A 129 -26.82 -3.97 14.83
N ALA A 130 -26.78 -2.66 15.07
CA ALA A 130 -26.39 -2.04 16.35
C ALA A 130 -27.41 -0.97 16.75
N HIS A 131 -28.63 -1.40 17.09
CA HIS A 131 -29.82 -0.55 17.25
C HIS A 131 -29.73 0.51 18.35
N ASN A 132 -28.79 0.39 19.29
CA ASN A 132 -28.60 1.30 20.42
C ASN A 132 -27.19 1.92 20.46
N GLY A 133 -26.37 1.75 19.41
CA GLY A 133 -25.00 2.26 19.38
C GLY A 133 -24.03 1.56 20.34
N GLN A 134 -24.46 0.49 21.01
CA GLN A 134 -23.64 -0.29 21.95
C GLN A 134 -22.95 -1.50 21.31
N GLY A 135 -23.12 -1.73 20.01
CA GLY A 135 -22.38 -2.78 19.29
C GLY A 135 -21.06 -2.25 18.75
N ILE A 136 -20.08 -3.14 18.58
CA ILE A 136 -18.89 -2.90 17.77
C ILE A 136 -19.34 -2.88 16.32
N ASN A 137 -19.61 -1.67 15.84
CA ASN A 137 -20.06 -1.42 14.49
C ASN A 137 -19.83 0.06 14.16
N ASP A 138 -19.76 0.35 12.88
CA ASP A 138 -19.55 1.66 12.31
C ASP A 138 -20.13 1.67 10.89
N GLU A 139 -20.35 2.87 10.37
CA GLU A 139 -20.96 3.03 9.07
C GLU A 139 -20.63 4.39 8.46
N VAL A 140 -20.08 4.37 7.25
CA VAL A 140 -20.12 5.50 6.32
C VAL A 140 -21.31 5.38 5.39
N ARG A 141 -22.12 6.44 5.31
CA ARG A 141 -23.27 6.49 4.40
C ARG A 141 -23.49 7.87 3.80
N PRO A 142 -23.94 7.95 2.53
CA PRO A 142 -24.36 9.21 1.96
C PRO A 142 -25.74 9.58 2.53
N LEU A 143 -25.87 10.82 3.00
CA LEU A 143 -27.14 11.41 3.37
C LEU A 143 -27.77 11.99 2.10
N SER A 144 -28.88 11.38 1.67
CA SER A 144 -29.64 11.84 0.51
C SER A 144 -30.23 13.23 0.75
N ALA A 145 -29.90 14.18 -0.14
CA ALA A 145 -30.64 15.43 -0.30
C ALA A 145 -31.91 15.17 -1.14
N GLY A 146 -32.84 14.35 -0.65
CA GLY A 146 -34.14 14.11 -1.30
C GLY A 146 -34.15 13.15 -2.52
N LEU A 147 -33.00 12.71 -3.02
CA LEU A 147 -32.91 11.65 -4.04
C LEU A 147 -32.65 10.30 -3.37
N SER A 148 -33.55 9.34 -3.59
CA SER A 148 -33.58 8.00 -2.96
C SER A 148 -32.18 7.41 -2.77
N ALA A 149 -31.78 7.25 -1.50
CA ALA A 149 -30.43 6.92 -0.99
C ALA A 149 -29.82 5.57 -1.45
N CYS A 150 -30.43 4.91 -2.43
CA CYS A 150 -30.06 3.55 -2.86
C CYS A 150 -30.05 3.35 -4.38
N LYS A 151 -30.28 4.39 -5.20
CA LYS A 151 -29.89 4.28 -6.61
C LYS A 151 -28.39 4.56 -6.66
N PRO A 152 -27.52 3.55 -6.87
CA PRO A 152 -26.13 3.85 -7.20
C PRO A 152 -26.15 4.83 -8.37
N TRP A 153 -25.26 5.81 -8.37
CA TRP A 153 -25.09 6.79 -9.45
C TRP A 153 -24.57 6.06 -10.72
N ARG A 154 -25.30 5.06 -11.20
CA ARG A 154 -25.01 4.19 -12.35
C ARG A 154 -25.23 4.89 -13.69
N THR A 155 -25.68 6.14 -13.67
CA THR A 155 -25.85 6.99 -14.86
C THR A 155 -24.90 8.19 -14.83
N LEU A 156 -23.64 7.98 -14.46
CA LEU A 156 -22.56 8.97 -14.57
C LEU A 156 -21.98 8.97 -16.00
N ALA A 157 -22.85 9.06 -17.00
CA ALA A 157 -22.50 9.71 -18.27
C ALA A 157 -22.64 11.25 -18.14
N GLN A 158 -23.14 11.74 -17.00
CA GLN A 158 -23.33 13.15 -16.70
C GLN A 158 -22.19 13.66 -15.81
N ALA A 159 -21.78 14.92 -16.03
CA ALA A 159 -20.76 15.61 -15.25
C ALA A 159 -21.03 15.51 -13.74
N ALA A 160 -19.97 15.60 -12.92
CA ALA A 160 -20.09 15.61 -11.47
C ALA A 160 -21.13 16.65 -11.03
N PRO A 161 -22.04 16.32 -10.09
CA PRO A 161 -23.10 17.22 -9.69
C PRO A 161 -22.52 18.54 -9.13
N PRO A 162 -23.25 19.66 -9.29
CA PRO A 162 -22.93 20.91 -8.62
C PRO A 162 -22.67 20.70 -7.12
N ALA A 163 -21.74 21.47 -6.56
CA ALA A 163 -21.24 21.24 -5.20
C ALA A 163 -22.35 21.26 -4.12
N ASP A 164 -23.39 22.06 -4.32
CA ASP A 164 -24.57 22.18 -3.46
C ASP A 164 -25.50 20.94 -3.52
N GLN A 165 -25.47 20.20 -4.63
CA GLN A 165 -26.29 18.99 -4.87
C GLN A 165 -25.59 17.69 -4.47
N ARG A 166 -24.29 17.73 -4.15
CA ARG A 166 -23.55 16.55 -3.68
C ARG A 166 -24.10 16.07 -2.32
N PRO A 167 -24.16 14.76 -2.07
CA PRO A 167 -24.57 14.23 -0.77
C PRO A 167 -23.56 14.63 0.32
N ARG A 168 -24.05 14.80 1.55
CA ARG A 168 -23.18 14.82 2.74
C ARG A 168 -22.84 13.39 3.11
N LEU A 169 -21.64 13.14 3.59
CA LEU A 169 -21.28 11.84 4.16
C LEU A 169 -21.47 11.87 5.66
N ALA A 170 -22.22 10.90 6.18
CA ALA A 170 -22.28 10.62 7.61
C ALA A 170 -21.33 9.50 7.95
N VAL A 171 -20.47 9.72 8.95
CA VAL A 171 -19.61 8.72 9.56
C VAL A 171 -20.15 8.45 10.95
N ARG A 172 -20.40 7.18 11.26
CA ARG A 172 -21.13 6.76 12.45
C ARG A 172 -20.29 5.76 13.22
N PHE A 173 -19.97 6.08 14.47
CA PHE A 173 -19.18 5.21 15.33
C PHE A 173 -20.05 4.58 16.41
N GLY A 174 -19.90 3.27 16.62
CA GLY A 174 -20.51 2.53 17.71
C GLY A 174 -19.64 2.49 18.97
N ALA A 175 -19.84 1.46 19.80
CA ALA A 175 -19.05 1.21 21.00
C ALA A 175 -17.93 0.20 20.72
N ALA A 176 -16.81 0.30 21.43
CA ALA A 176 -15.59 -0.48 21.22
C ALA A 176 -15.50 -1.76 22.08
N ASP A 177 -16.43 -2.00 23.02
CA ASP A 177 -16.32 -3.09 24.01
C ASP A 177 -17.53 -4.04 24.00
N LEU A 178 -17.28 -5.32 23.69
CA LEU A 178 -18.24 -6.43 23.82
C LEU A 178 -18.17 -7.14 25.18
N ASN A 179 -17.02 -7.10 25.84
CA ASN A 179 -16.69 -7.93 27.01
C ASN A 179 -17.30 -7.41 28.32
N GLN A 180 -17.70 -6.14 28.38
CA GLN A 180 -18.46 -5.61 29.52
C GLN A 180 -19.96 -5.96 29.50
N ARG A 181 -20.46 -6.67 28.48
CA ARG A 181 -21.86 -7.14 28.47
C ARG A 181 -22.14 -8.33 29.40
N PHE A 182 -21.12 -8.99 29.94
CA PHE A 182 -21.29 -10.24 30.70
C PHE A 182 -20.88 -10.19 32.18
N GLN A 183 -20.38 -9.06 32.70
CA GLN A 183 -20.50 -8.86 34.14
C GLN A 183 -21.94 -8.45 34.41
N ARG A 184 -22.78 -9.44 34.73
CA ARG A 184 -23.97 -9.24 35.56
C ARG A 184 -23.47 -8.55 36.84
N LEU A 185 -23.40 -7.23 36.78
CA LEU A 185 -23.46 -6.41 37.96
C LEU A 185 -24.92 -6.51 38.37
N ASP A 186 -25.17 -7.29 39.42
CA ASP A 186 -26.45 -7.24 40.11
C ASP A 186 -26.71 -5.76 40.43
N ASP A 187 -27.92 -5.30 40.06
CA ASP A 187 -28.53 -3.97 40.23
C ASP A 187 -28.85 -3.23 38.92
N GLU A 188 -30.16 -3.02 38.68
CA GLU A 188 -30.74 -2.18 37.61
C GLU A 188 -30.25 -0.72 37.61
N GLN A 189 -29.54 -0.29 38.65
CA GLN A 189 -28.90 1.04 38.75
C GLN A 189 -27.49 1.09 38.16
N ARG A 190 -26.73 -0.01 38.08
CA ARG A 190 -25.33 -0.01 37.59
C ARG A 190 -25.17 -0.07 36.07
N LEU A 191 -26.20 -0.51 35.34
CA LEU A 191 -26.21 -0.49 33.86
C LEU A 191 -26.15 0.92 33.26
N ARG A 192 -26.42 1.98 34.05
CA ARG A 192 -26.29 3.38 33.60
C ARG A 192 -24.86 3.92 33.70
N ASP A 193 -24.00 3.28 34.48
CA ASP A 193 -22.68 3.83 34.86
C ASP A 193 -21.51 3.16 34.15
N VAL A 194 -21.72 2.01 33.49
CA VAL A 194 -20.69 1.36 32.67
C VAL A 194 -20.75 1.93 31.25
N GLN A 195 -20.07 3.05 31.05
CA GLN A 195 -19.95 3.68 29.73
C GLN A 195 -18.84 2.99 28.92
N HIS A 196 -19.22 2.30 27.84
CA HIS A 196 -18.27 1.67 26.90
C HIS A 196 -17.37 2.72 26.22
N LEU A 197 -16.10 2.38 26.01
CA LEU A 197 -15.20 3.13 25.13
C LEU A 197 -15.85 3.23 23.74
N SER A 198 -15.82 4.40 23.12
CA SER A 198 -16.38 4.61 21.78
C SER A 198 -15.35 4.25 20.71
N LEU A 199 -15.79 3.68 19.58
CA LEU A 199 -14.91 3.49 18.41
C LEU A 199 -14.38 4.82 17.87
N ALA A 200 -15.11 5.93 18.13
CA ALA A 200 -14.62 7.27 17.81
C ALA A 200 -13.35 7.66 18.58
N GLY A 201 -13.00 6.96 19.66
CA GLY A 201 -11.76 7.15 20.40
C GLY A 201 -10.59 6.30 19.89
N ASP A 202 -10.83 5.36 18.97
CA ASP A 202 -9.81 4.51 18.35
C ASP A 202 -9.45 5.07 16.98
N TRP A 203 -8.24 5.62 16.87
CA TRP A 203 -7.76 6.22 15.64
C TRP A 203 -7.55 5.23 14.49
N HIS A 204 -7.28 3.95 14.77
CA HIS A 204 -7.20 2.93 13.71
C HIS A 204 -8.57 2.78 13.05
N TRP A 205 -9.61 2.77 13.88
CA TRP A 205 -11.00 2.67 13.44
C TRP A 205 -11.47 3.91 12.70
N MET A 206 -11.08 5.09 13.14
CA MET A 206 -11.39 6.33 12.41
C MET A 206 -10.77 6.33 11.01
N TRP A 207 -9.51 5.92 10.87
CA TRP A 207 -8.86 5.83 9.56
C TRP A 207 -9.48 4.74 8.67
N HIS A 208 -9.97 3.65 9.24
CA HIS A 208 -10.78 2.66 8.54
C HIS A 208 -11.98 3.31 7.83
N GLU A 209 -12.81 4.00 8.61
CA GLU A 209 -13.99 4.70 8.07
C GLU A 209 -13.63 5.83 7.12
N PHE A 210 -12.52 6.53 7.36
CA PHE A 210 -12.04 7.54 6.44
C PHE A 210 -11.61 6.95 5.10
N GLY A 211 -11.19 5.68 5.04
CA GLY A 211 -11.01 4.95 3.78
C GLY A 211 -12.29 4.97 2.93
N HIS A 212 -13.43 4.66 3.52
CA HIS A 212 -14.73 4.72 2.83
C HIS A 212 -15.13 6.15 2.43
N VAL A 213 -14.87 7.13 3.30
CA VAL A 213 -15.11 8.55 2.99
C VAL A 213 -14.30 8.96 1.76
N LEU A 214 -13.00 8.64 1.73
CA LEU A 214 -12.09 8.99 0.64
C LEU A 214 -12.51 8.32 -0.68
N ASN A 215 -12.91 7.05 -0.63
CA ASN A 215 -13.40 6.32 -1.79
C ASN A 215 -14.66 6.99 -2.37
N TYR A 216 -15.67 7.23 -1.54
CA TYR A 216 -16.92 7.81 -2.01
C TYR A 216 -16.73 9.25 -2.49
N ALA A 217 -15.99 10.06 -1.74
CA ALA A 217 -15.72 11.45 -2.07
C ALA A 217 -15.01 11.60 -3.42
N SER A 218 -14.14 10.63 -3.77
CA SER A 218 -13.46 10.56 -5.06
C SER A 218 -14.32 9.88 -6.14
N PHE A 219 -14.48 8.56 -6.11
CA PHE A 219 -15.00 7.80 -7.25
C PHE A 219 -16.44 7.27 -7.07
N GLY A 220 -17.05 7.53 -5.92
CA GLY A 220 -18.51 7.42 -5.72
C GLY A 220 -19.00 6.09 -5.17
N GLU A 221 -18.08 5.20 -4.79
CA GLU A 221 -18.38 3.92 -4.17
C GLU A 221 -17.79 3.88 -2.75
N MET A 222 -18.38 3.09 -1.86
CA MET A 222 -17.85 2.94 -0.50
C MET A 222 -16.61 2.05 -0.46
N GLU A 223 -16.53 1.07 -1.35
CA GLU A 223 -15.51 0.03 -1.34
C GLU A 223 -14.79 -0.04 -2.69
N PHE A 224 -13.57 -0.58 -2.70
CA PHE A 224 -12.97 -0.97 -3.95
C PHE A 224 -13.67 -2.21 -4.51
N ARG A 225 -13.59 -2.40 -5.83
CA ARG A 225 -14.11 -3.62 -6.47
C ARG A 225 -13.25 -4.86 -6.18
N PHE A 226 -12.05 -4.68 -5.61
CA PHE A 226 -11.09 -5.73 -5.29
C PHE A 226 -10.77 -5.85 -3.79
N ALA A 227 -11.18 -4.89 -2.95
CA ALA A 227 -10.91 -4.86 -1.51
C ALA A 227 -11.92 -3.95 -0.79
N HIS A 228 -12.07 -4.12 0.53
CA HIS A 228 -13.02 -3.32 1.30
C HIS A 228 -12.68 -1.82 1.28
N SER A 229 -11.45 -1.46 1.68
CA SER A 229 -10.93 -0.09 1.55
C SER A 229 -9.39 -0.08 1.69
N ALA A 230 -8.77 1.10 1.77
CA ALA A 230 -7.38 1.26 2.19
C ALA A 230 -7.26 1.73 3.66
N GLY A 231 -8.37 1.82 4.39
CA GLY A 231 -8.46 2.44 5.70
C GLY A 231 -7.67 1.71 6.78
N ASP A 232 -7.67 0.37 6.75
CA ASP A 232 -6.80 -0.48 7.59
C ASP A 232 -5.32 -0.10 7.45
N ALA A 233 -4.87 0.10 6.21
CA ALA A 233 -3.49 0.46 5.92
C ALA A 233 -3.16 1.88 6.41
N LEU A 234 -4.06 2.83 6.14
CA LEU A 234 -3.90 4.22 6.57
C LEU A 234 -3.82 4.32 8.09
N GLY A 235 -4.68 3.59 8.81
CA GLY A 235 -4.65 3.53 10.28
C GLY A 235 -3.31 3.03 10.79
N ALA A 236 -2.84 1.88 10.27
CA ALA A 236 -1.55 1.32 10.64
C ALA A 236 -0.40 2.29 10.37
N ILE A 237 -0.34 2.87 9.17
CA ILE A 237 0.76 3.76 8.73
C ILE A 237 0.79 5.08 9.52
N GLN A 238 -0.37 5.65 9.84
CA GLN A 238 -0.46 6.91 10.57
C GLN A 238 -0.11 6.77 12.05
N LEU A 239 -0.38 5.59 12.63
CA LEU A 239 -0.21 5.33 14.06
C LEU A 239 1.07 4.57 14.40
N ASP A 240 1.76 3.99 13.41
CA ASP A 240 2.98 3.21 13.62
C ASP A 240 4.08 3.97 14.37
N ARG A 241 4.24 5.27 14.07
CA ARG A 241 5.22 6.12 14.79
C ARG A 241 4.93 6.17 16.29
N GLU A 242 3.65 6.32 16.65
CA GLU A 242 3.26 6.34 18.05
C GLU A 242 3.47 4.98 18.70
N TRP A 243 3.15 3.90 17.97
CA TRP A 243 3.45 2.55 18.42
C TRP A 243 4.95 2.36 18.72
N GLN A 244 5.84 2.75 17.80
CA GLN A 244 7.30 2.67 18.00
C GLN A 244 7.76 3.52 19.18
N ARG A 245 7.20 4.73 19.35
CA ARG A 245 7.52 5.62 20.48
C ARG A 245 7.12 5.02 21.83
N LEU A 246 5.97 4.34 21.87
CA LEU A 246 5.45 3.71 23.08
C LEU A 246 6.15 2.38 23.39
N ASN A 247 6.78 1.75 22.39
CA ASN A 247 7.44 0.46 22.49
C ASN A 247 8.88 0.52 21.95
N PRO A 248 9.77 1.37 22.51
CA PRO A 248 11.11 1.60 21.96
C PRO A 248 12.01 0.37 21.97
N ASP A 249 11.77 -0.56 22.91
CA ASP A 249 12.54 -1.79 23.06
C ASP A 249 11.94 -2.99 22.29
N ALA A 250 10.75 -2.82 21.71
CA ALA A 250 10.12 -3.89 20.95
C ALA A 250 10.80 -4.03 19.58
N PRO A 251 11.09 -5.26 19.12
CA PRO A 251 11.67 -5.45 17.80
C PRO A 251 10.69 -4.99 16.72
N LEU A 252 11.20 -4.50 15.60
CA LEU A 252 10.36 -3.97 14.50
C LEU A 252 9.41 -5.00 13.89
N ASN A 253 9.68 -6.30 14.07
CA ASN A 253 8.83 -7.41 13.67
C ASN A 253 7.89 -7.90 14.79
N HIS A 254 7.72 -7.14 15.87
CA HIS A 254 6.84 -7.51 16.97
C HIS A 254 5.38 -7.65 16.51
N ALA A 255 4.74 -8.77 16.82
CA ALA A 255 3.42 -9.11 16.31
C ALA A 255 2.33 -8.07 16.63
N ALA A 256 2.43 -7.34 17.75
CA ALA A 256 1.46 -6.30 18.10
C ALA A 256 1.49 -5.08 17.16
N ARG A 257 2.64 -4.79 16.52
CA ARG A 257 2.78 -3.68 15.56
C ARG A 257 1.89 -3.87 14.32
N PHE A 258 1.68 -5.12 13.93
CA PHE A 258 0.94 -5.48 12.73
C PHE A 258 -0.53 -5.81 13.00
N ASN A 259 -1.01 -5.64 14.24
CA ASN A 259 -2.43 -5.80 14.55
C ASN A 259 -3.17 -4.51 14.22
N SER A 260 -4.23 -4.59 13.41
CA SER A 260 -5.01 -3.42 12.99
C SER A 260 -5.77 -2.78 14.13
N TYR A 261 -6.24 -3.60 15.08
CA TYR A 261 -7.04 -3.16 16.22
C TYR A 261 -6.47 -3.79 17.49
N PRO A 262 -5.42 -3.20 18.10
CA PRO A 262 -4.80 -3.76 19.29
C PRO A 262 -5.75 -3.81 20.49
N ASP A 263 -6.71 -2.88 20.55
CA ASP A 263 -7.63 -2.73 21.69
C ASP A 263 -9.00 -3.39 21.47
N VAL A 264 -9.24 -3.96 20.28
CA VAL A 264 -10.49 -4.64 19.93
C VAL A 264 -10.17 -6.08 19.52
N PRO A 265 -10.93 -7.10 19.95
CA PRO A 265 -10.64 -8.51 19.62
C PRO A 265 -11.00 -8.86 18.16
N LEU A 266 -10.44 -8.13 17.19
CA LEU A 266 -10.53 -8.41 15.76
C LEU A 266 -9.14 -8.83 15.24
N PRO A 267 -8.98 -10.06 14.73
CA PRO A 267 -7.67 -10.59 14.33
C PRO A 267 -7.22 -10.09 12.94
N ARG A 268 -7.43 -8.81 12.62
CA ARG A 268 -7.01 -8.19 11.37
C ARG A 268 -5.55 -7.79 11.43
N ARG A 269 -4.82 -8.04 10.34
CA ARG A 269 -3.36 -7.88 10.32
C ARG A 269 -2.83 -7.25 9.05
N HIS A 270 -1.66 -6.65 9.17
CA HIS A 270 -0.92 -5.99 8.08
C HIS A 270 0.43 -6.66 7.78
N ASP A 271 0.65 -7.91 8.22
CA ASP A 271 1.85 -8.74 7.99
C ASP A 271 1.53 -10.10 7.32
N ARG A 272 0.42 -10.19 6.58
CA ARG A 272 0.01 -11.41 5.88
C ARG A 272 1.03 -11.79 4.81
N GLN A 273 1.37 -13.07 4.76
CA GLN A 273 2.37 -13.64 3.84
C GLN A 273 1.70 -14.40 2.69
N ALA A 274 2.14 -14.14 1.47
CA ALA A 274 1.59 -14.75 0.26
C ALA A 274 1.75 -16.29 0.28
N GLU A 275 2.89 -16.77 0.78
CA GLU A 275 3.24 -18.17 0.96
C GLU A 275 2.34 -18.90 1.94
N ALA A 276 1.68 -18.17 2.85
CA ALA A 276 0.69 -18.71 3.78
C ALA A 276 -0.74 -18.68 3.22
N GLY A 277 -0.90 -18.52 1.89
CA GLY A 277 -2.18 -18.46 1.21
C GLY A 277 -2.91 -17.11 1.36
N TRP A 278 -2.18 -16.05 1.70
CA TRP A 278 -2.68 -14.68 1.70
C TRP A 278 -2.18 -13.94 0.47
N CYS A 279 -2.64 -14.33 -0.71
CA CYS A 279 -2.23 -13.73 -1.96
C CYS A 279 -3.40 -13.34 -2.86
N TRP A 280 -3.16 -12.36 -3.72
CA TRP A 280 -4.17 -11.83 -4.66
C TRP A 280 -4.60 -12.86 -5.70
N CYS A 281 -3.67 -13.62 -6.27
CA CYS A 281 -3.97 -14.70 -7.22
C CYS A 281 -4.35 -16.01 -6.51
N GLY A 282 -4.35 -16.04 -5.18
CA GLY A 282 -4.60 -17.24 -4.39
C GLY A 282 -6.06 -17.69 -4.44
N ARG A 283 -6.30 -18.95 -4.07
CA ARG A 283 -7.61 -19.59 -4.15
C ARG A 283 -8.68 -18.81 -3.39
N ARG A 284 -8.33 -18.26 -2.23
CA ARG A 284 -9.25 -17.52 -1.35
C ARG A 284 -9.76 -16.23 -2.00
N SER A 285 -8.89 -15.50 -2.69
CA SER A 285 -9.28 -14.27 -3.40
C SER A 285 -10.01 -14.61 -4.70
N MET A 286 -9.51 -15.58 -5.46
CA MET A 286 -10.10 -15.98 -6.75
C MET A 286 -11.53 -16.51 -6.63
N VAL A 287 -11.85 -17.31 -5.61
CA VAL A 287 -13.25 -17.77 -5.37
C VAL A 287 -14.19 -16.59 -5.15
N ARG A 288 -13.71 -15.49 -4.56
CA ARG A 288 -14.50 -14.28 -4.30
C ARG A 288 -14.60 -13.39 -5.54
N LEU A 289 -13.55 -13.30 -6.34
CA LEU A 289 -13.50 -12.46 -7.56
C LEU A 289 -14.19 -13.10 -8.78
N THR A 290 -14.12 -14.43 -8.95
CA THR A 290 -14.62 -15.13 -10.16
C THR A 290 -16.09 -15.54 -10.10
N GLY A 291 -16.78 -15.30 -8.99
CA GLY A 291 -18.25 -15.42 -8.96
C GLY A 291 -18.81 -16.85 -9.01
N LEU A 292 -18.06 -17.88 -8.58
CA LEU A 292 -18.68 -19.17 -8.21
C LEU A 292 -19.66 -19.03 -7.03
N SER A 293 -19.68 -17.88 -6.34
CA SER A 293 -20.79 -17.43 -5.51
C SER A 293 -21.74 -16.56 -6.34
N LEU A 294 -22.91 -17.10 -6.69
CA LEU A 294 -23.96 -16.54 -7.56
C LEU A 294 -24.66 -15.26 -7.04
N GLN A 295 -24.01 -14.40 -6.25
CA GLN A 295 -24.66 -13.21 -5.66
C GLN A 295 -24.11 -11.88 -6.22
N PRO A 296 -24.92 -11.09 -6.96
CA PRO A 296 -24.51 -9.83 -7.60
C PRO A 296 -24.09 -8.68 -6.68
N ASN A 297 -24.04 -8.89 -5.35
CA ASN A 297 -23.94 -7.85 -4.34
C ASN A 297 -22.96 -8.16 -3.20
N ARG A 298 -22.02 -9.10 -3.37
CA ARG A 298 -21.00 -9.31 -2.31
C ARG A 298 -19.98 -8.17 -2.34
N ARG A 299 -20.07 -7.32 -1.31
CA ARG A 299 -18.96 -6.52 -0.77
C ARG A 299 -17.77 -7.46 -0.58
N LEU A 300 -16.63 -7.19 -1.23
CA LEU A 300 -15.42 -7.96 -0.96
C LEU A 300 -14.97 -7.65 0.46
N GLY A 301 -14.57 -8.71 1.17
CA GLY A 301 -14.49 -8.67 2.62
C GLY A 301 -13.15 -8.20 3.16
N TYR A 302 -13.07 -8.20 4.48
CA TYR A 302 -11.87 -7.92 5.27
C TYR A 302 -10.65 -8.82 4.97
N PHE A 303 -10.78 -9.85 4.12
CA PHE A 303 -9.63 -10.66 3.69
C PHE A 303 -8.78 -9.88 2.69
N GLU A 304 -9.39 -9.40 1.60
CA GLU A 304 -8.73 -8.62 0.57
C GLU A 304 -8.19 -7.29 1.09
N GLU A 305 -8.89 -6.67 2.06
CA GLU A 305 -8.38 -5.48 2.75
C GLU A 305 -7.09 -5.77 3.53
N GLN A 306 -6.97 -6.94 4.16
CA GLN A 306 -5.71 -7.34 4.79
C GLN A 306 -4.59 -7.57 3.76
N LEU A 307 -4.91 -8.03 2.54
CA LEU A 307 -3.92 -8.12 1.46
C LEU A 307 -3.43 -6.73 1.03
N ALA A 308 -4.36 -5.82 0.76
CA ALA A 308 -4.04 -4.43 0.42
C ALA A 308 -3.25 -3.75 1.55
N SER A 309 -3.65 -4.00 2.78
CA SER A 309 -3.00 -3.41 3.92
C SER A 309 -1.62 -3.99 4.19
N SER A 310 -1.40 -5.28 3.96
CA SER A 310 -0.05 -5.85 4.02
C SER A 310 0.87 -5.33 2.94
N ALA A 311 0.37 -5.16 1.71
CA ALA A 311 1.15 -4.53 0.64
C ALA A 311 1.52 -3.08 0.96
N LEU A 312 0.56 -2.25 1.37
CA LEU A 312 0.79 -0.84 1.68
C LEU A 312 1.66 -0.63 2.93
N PHE A 313 1.50 -1.45 3.97
CA PHE A 313 2.36 -1.37 5.15
C PHE A 313 3.79 -1.82 4.83
N ARG A 314 3.95 -2.83 3.97
CA ARG A 314 5.26 -3.25 3.45
C ARG A 314 5.94 -2.14 2.64
N LEU A 315 5.21 -1.47 1.75
CA LEU A 315 5.67 -0.28 1.04
C LEU A 315 6.15 0.80 2.03
N TYR A 316 5.31 1.16 3.00
CA TYR A 316 5.65 2.13 4.04
C TYR A 316 6.95 1.79 4.77
N ARG A 317 7.13 0.54 5.17
CA ARG A 317 8.37 0.08 5.82
C ARG A 317 9.57 0.21 4.89
N SER A 318 9.46 -0.20 3.63
CA SER A 318 10.53 -0.08 2.62
C SER A 318 10.93 1.37 2.36
N LEU A 319 10.01 2.33 2.44
CA LEU A 319 10.30 3.76 2.28
C LEU A 319 10.90 4.42 3.54
N GLY A 320 11.16 3.65 4.60
CA GLY A 320 11.77 4.14 5.84
C GLY A 320 10.85 4.15 7.06
N GLY A 321 9.68 3.49 7.00
CA GLY A 321 8.79 3.30 8.14
C GLY A 321 9.46 2.61 9.33
N ASP A 322 10.47 1.77 9.07
CA ASP A 322 11.27 1.06 10.07
C ASP A 322 12.42 1.91 10.67
N THR A 323 12.58 3.17 10.22
CA THR A 323 13.66 4.05 10.67
C THR A 323 13.09 5.25 11.42
N PRO A 324 13.42 5.47 12.71
CA PRO A 324 12.77 6.50 13.53
C PRO A 324 12.77 7.93 12.96
N ASP A 325 13.86 8.35 12.30
CA ASP A 325 14.00 9.68 11.70
C ASP A 325 13.28 9.82 10.34
N LEU A 326 13.01 8.70 9.65
CA LEU A 326 12.32 8.67 8.34
C LEU A 326 10.85 8.25 8.43
N CYS A 327 10.45 7.62 9.53
CA CYS A 327 9.11 7.06 9.76
C CYS A 327 7.99 8.08 9.48
N ARG A 328 8.17 9.35 9.89
CA ARG A 328 7.20 10.42 9.61
C ARG A 328 7.09 10.73 8.12
N SER A 329 8.22 10.88 7.42
CA SER A 329 8.23 11.17 5.99
C SER A 329 7.70 9.99 5.17
N ALA A 330 8.01 8.75 5.55
CA ALA A 330 7.49 7.56 4.90
C ALA A 330 5.96 7.47 5.06
N SER A 331 5.44 7.76 6.26
CA SER A 331 4.00 7.77 6.55
C SER A 331 3.28 8.83 5.71
N ALA A 332 3.82 10.05 5.67
CA ALA A 332 3.30 11.13 4.83
C ALA A 332 3.34 10.77 3.33
N HIS A 333 4.42 10.15 2.86
CA HIS A 333 4.57 9.75 1.47
C HIS A 333 3.53 8.70 1.07
N VAL A 334 3.44 7.57 1.78
CA VAL A 334 2.48 6.51 1.42
C VAL A 334 1.03 6.99 1.57
N THR A 335 0.73 7.82 2.57
CA THR A 335 -0.59 8.41 2.71
C THR A 335 -0.94 9.30 1.52
N CYS A 336 0.00 10.15 1.08
CA CYS A 336 -0.18 10.98 -0.12
C CYS A 336 -0.42 10.12 -1.36
N LEU A 337 0.38 9.06 -1.55
CA LEU A 337 0.21 8.12 -2.66
C LEU A 337 -1.17 7.47 -2.67
N VAL A 338 -1.63 6.95 -1.53
CA VAL A 338 -2.94 6.30 -1.42
C VAL A 338 -4.07 7.29 -1.74
N LEU A 339 -4.04 8.49 -1.16
CA LEU A 339 -5.06 9.51 -1.42
C LEU A 339 -5.06 9.91 -2.92
N LYS A 340 -3.89 10.20 -3.50
CA LYS A 340 -3.78 10.56 -4.92
C LYS A 340 -4.20 9.41 -5.83
N ALA A 341 -3.82 8.18 -5.53
CA ALA A 341 -4.25 7.01 -6.29
C ALA A 341 -5.77 6.87 -6.29
N ILE A 342 -6.42 6.98 -5.11
CA ILE A 342 -7.89 7.00 -5.00
C ILE A 342 -8.51 8.14 -5.80
N ALA A 343 -7.87 9.32 -5.84
CA ALA A 343 -8.31 10.46 -6.66
C ALA A 343 -8.23 10.18 -8.17
N LEU A 344 -7.22 9.41 -8.60
CA LEU A 344 -6.97 8.98 -9.98
C LEU A 344 -7.86 7.83 -10.44
N LEU A 345 -8.35 6.99 -9.51
CA LEU A 345 -9.42 6.04 -9.81
C LEU A 345 -10.62 6.87 -10.29
N GLY A 346 -10.89 6.80 -11.61
CA GLY A 346 -11.99 7.55 -12.23
C GLY A 346 -13.34 7.17 -11.63
N PRO A 347 -14.42 7.92 -11.91
CA PRO A 347 -15.75 7.55 -11.45
C PRO A 347 -16.08 6.11 -11.87
N ASP A 348 -16.54 5.27 -10.93
CA ASP A 348 -16.78 3.82 -11.15
C ASP A 348 -17.69 3.56 -12.36
N SER A 349 -18.64 4.45 -12.58
CA SER A 349 -19.52 4.48 -13.75
C SER A 349 -18.86 4.60 -15.13
N THR A 350 -17.61 5.06 -15.19
CA THR A 350 -16.90 5.38 -16.44
C THR A 350 -15.65 4.52 -16.63
N VAL A 351 -14.82 4.40 -15.58
CA VAL A 351 -13.61 3.58 -15.57
C VAL A 351 -13.52 2.87 -14.21
N PRO A 352 -14.31 1.79 -14.01
CA PRO A 352 -14.30 1.05 -12.75
C PRO A 352 -12.92 0.44 -12.49
N ALA A 353 -12.36 0.73 -11.31
CA ALA A 353 -11.12 0.13 -10.84
C ALA A 353 -11.38 -1.31 -10.36
N TYR A 354 -11.43 -2.24 -11.30
CA TYR A 354 -11.83 -3.63 -11.03
C TYR A 354 -10.80 -4.50 -10.29
N SER A 355 -9.51 -4.14 -10.31
CA SER A 355 -8.44 -5.01 -9.83
C SER A 355 -7.43 -4.26 -8.96
N ALA A 356 -6.70 -5.02 -8.14
CA ALA A 356 -5.57 -4.48 -7.38
C ALA A 356 -4.46 -3.95 -8.32
N ASP A 357 -4.30 -4.51 -9.52
CA ASP A 357 -3.37 -4.01 -10.54
C ASP A 357 -3.71 -2.59 -11.01
N HIS A 358 -4.99 -2.28 -11.25
CA HIS A 358 -5.41 -0.90 -11.55
C HIS A 358 -5.06 0.08 -10.42
N PHE A 359 -5.15 -0.37 -9.16
CA PHE A 359 -4.74 0.45 -8.02
C PHE A 359 -3.22 0.62 -7.94
N VAL A 360 -2.45 -0.42 -8.29
CA VAL A 360 -0.98 -0.31 -8.45
C VAL A 360 -0.61 0.70 -9.54
N SER A 361 -1.25 0.64 -10.71
CA SER A 361 -1.05 1.64 -11.76
C SER A 361 -1.35 3.05 -11.26
N ALA A 362 -2.47 3.23 -10.54
CA ALA A 362 -2.82 4.53 -9.97
C ALA A 362 -1.85 5.01 -8.89
N LEU A 363 -1.26 4.11 -8.09
CA LEU A 363 -0.20 4.45 -7.13
C LEU A 363 1.09 4.87 -7.85
N ILE A 364 1.46 4.18 -8.92
CA ILE A 364 2.63 4.53 -9.75
C ILE A 364 2.41 5.88 -10.44
N ASP A 365 1.26 6.11 -11.06
CA ASP A 365 0.90 7.40 -11.67
C ASP A 365 0.87 8.53 -10.64
N ALA A 366 0.34 8.25 -9.45
CA ALA A 366 0.37 9.19 -8.33
C ALA A 366 1.80 9.53 -7.91
N ASP A 367 2.68 8.53 -7.81
CA ASP A 367 4.10 8.72 -7.50
C ASP A 367 4.76 9.59 -8.57
N LEU A 368 4.70 9.21 -9.85
CA LEU A 368 5.28 9.97 -10.96
C LEU A 368 4.78 11.43 -10.99
N GLY A 369 3.51 11.67 -10.64
CA GLY A 369 2.94 13.01 -10.52
C GLY A 369 3.47 13.85 -9.35
N LEU A 370 4.28 13.28 -8.44
CA LEU A 370 4.88 13.95 -7.30
C LEU A 370 6.31 14.46 -7.55
N GLN A 371 6.92 14.25 -8.72
CA GLN A 371 8.31 14.64 -8.97
C GLN A 371 8.64 16.12 -8.68
N THR A 372 7.65 17.01 -8.79
CA THR A 372 7.80 18.45 -8.49
C THR A 372 7.22 18.86 -7.12
N ASP A 373 6.84 17.89 -6.29
CA ASP A 373 6.14 18.14 -5.04
C ASP A 373 7.10 18.68 -3.95
N LYS A 374 6.81 19.88 -3.49
CA LYS A 374 7.63 20.57 -2.48
C LYS A 374 7.45 20.02 -1.07
N VAL A 375 6.36 19.31 -0.79
CA VAL A 375 6.05 18.74 0.53
C VAL A 375 6.87 17.48 0.75
N LEU A 376 6.92 16.60 -0.24
CA LEU A 376 7.65 15.33 -0.16
C LEU A 376 9.12 15.45 -0.55
N GLY A 377 9.48 16.51 -1.28
CA GLY A 377 10.86 16.87 -1.61
C GLY A 377 11.50 15.90 -2.59
N LEU A 378 12.83 15.73 -2.48
CA LEU A 378 13.64 14.96 -3.44
C LEU A 378 13.23 13.48 -3.57
N SER A 379 12.42 12.92 -2.69
CA SER A 379 12.08 11.50 -2.72
C SER A 379 10.83 11.21 -3.54
N ALA A 380 10.14 12.24 -4.00
CA ALA A 380 8.86 12.14 -4.67
C ALA A 380 9.00 11.67 -6.13
N GLY A 381 8.14 10.72 -6.57
CA GLY A 381 8.13 10.22 -7.95
C GLY A 381 9.20 9.22 -8.30
N ARG A 382 9.56 8.40 -7.31
CA ARG A 382 10.72 7.49 -7.36
C ARG A 382 10.43 6.12 -6.75
N ALA A 383 9.28 5.93 -6.13
CA ALA A 383 8.90 4.71 -5.42
C ALA A 383 8.20 3.69 -6.34
N CYS A 384 8.03 3.96 -7.63
CA CYS A 384 7.33 3.12 -8.61
C CYS A 384 7.67 1.63 -8.49
N LYS A 385 8.97 1.32 -8.38
CA LYS A 385 9.46 -0.05 -8.31
C LYS A 385 9.13 -0.72 -6.97
N VAL A 386 9.30 -0.01 -5.85
CA VAL A 386 8.88 -0.51 -4.52
C VAL A 386 7.37 -0.68 -4.43
N ILE A 387 6.58 0.20 -5.06
CA ILE A 387 5.12 0.08 -5.15
C ILE A 387 4.77 -1.24 -5.84
N ARG A 388 5.30 -1.48 -7.05
CA ARG A 388 5.07 -2.73 -7.80
C ARG A 388 5.48 -3.95 -6.96
N TRP A 389 6.69 -3.92 -6.40
CA TRP A 389 7.23 -5.01 -5.59
C TRP A 389 6.38 -5.30 -4.34
N ALA A 390 5.85 -4.28 -3.65
CA ALA A 390 5.10 -4.49 -2.42
C ALA A 390 3.81 -5.31 -2.64
N PHE A 391 3.19 -5.16 -3.81
CA PHE A 391 2.04 -5.96 -4.23
C PHE A 391 2.44 -7.30 -4.85
N GLU A 392 3.56 -7.36 -5.57
CA GLU A 392 4.19 -8.62 -6.00
C GLU A 392 4.47 -9.54 -4.79
N ALA A 393 5.03 -9.01 -3.71
CA ALA A 393 5.24 -9.74 -2.46
C ALA A 393 3.93 -10.21 -1.80
N GLN A 394 2.78 -9.65 -2.20
CA GLN A 394 1.45 -10.11 -1.79
C GLN A 394 0.80 -11.03 -2.86
N GLY A 395 1.59 -11.58 -3.77
CA GLY A 395 1.13 -12.50 -4.81
C GLY A 395 0.27 -11.87 -5.89
N LEU A 396 0.33 -10.54 -6.06
CA LEU A 396 -0.13 -9.92 -7.30
C LEU A 396 0.86 -10.33 -8.39
N TYR A 397 0.39 -10.71 -9.59
CA TYR A 397 1.23 -11.17 -10.72
C TYR A 397 1.86 -12.57 -10.56
N ALA A 398 1.31 -13.44 -9.70
CA ALA A 398 1.76 -14.84 -9.64
C ALA A 398 1.41 -15.62 -10.92
N THR A 399 0.41 -15.13 -11.66
CA THR A 399 0.01 -15.60 -12.99
C THR A 399 -0.37 -14.41 -13.89
N ASP A 400 -0.19 -14.58 -15.19
CA ASP A 400 -0.64 -13.63 -16.23
C ASP A 400 -2.10 -13.91 -16.65
N ASP A 401 -2.69 -15.05 -16.25
CA ASP A 401 -4.09 -15.38 -16.48
C ASP A 401 -4.95 -14.92 -15.28
N PRO A 402 -5.81 -13.90 -15.44
CA PRO A 402 -6.68 -13.43 -14.37
C PRO A 402 -7.69 -14.45 -13.86
N GLY A 403 -7.88 -15.58 -14.55
CA GLY A 403 -8.74 -16.70 -14.14
C GLY A 403 -8.00 -17.83 -13.40
N GLU A 404 -6.67 -17.84 -13.42
CA GLU A 404 -5.87 -18.89 -12.81
C GLU A 404 -5.67 -18.65 -11.30
N VAL A 405 -5.67 -19.74 -10.54
CA VAL A 405 -5.30 -19.73 -9.12
C VAL A 405 -3.81 -19.99 -9.01
N ALA A 406 -3.07 -19.02 -8.49
CA ALA A 406 -1.65 -19.12 -8.20
C ALA A 406 -1.38 -18.68 -6.75
N GLU A 407 -0.85 -19.59 -5.93
CA GLU A 407 -0.47 -19.32 -4.55
C GLU A 407 0.98 -18.82 -4.47
N GLY A 408 1.28 -18.00 -3.47
CA GLY A 408 2.64 -17.50 -3.22
C GLY A 408 2.92 -16.12 -3.82
N VAL A 409 4.20 -15.77 -3.85
CA VAL A 409 4.67 -14.46 -4.33
C VAL A 409 4.47 -14.28 -5.83
N GLY A 410 4.33 -13.02 -6.24
CA GLY A 410 4.20 -12.62 -7.63
C GLY A 410 5.49 -12.79 -8.41
N LYS A 411 5.37 -12.80 -9.75
CA LYS A 411 6.52 -12.77 -10.64
C LYS A 411 7.01 -11.33 -10.83
N PRO A 412 8.32 -11.11 -10.97
CA PRO A 412 8.88 -9.82 -11.38
C PRO A 412 8.41 -9.44 -12.80
N PRO A 413 8.52 -8.16 -13.18
CA PRO A 413 8.38 -7.74 -14.57
C PRO A 413 9.33 -8.52 -15.52
N PRO A 414 9.06 -8.54 -16.83
CA PRO A 414 9.88 -9.31 -17.78
C PRO A 414 11.36 -8.91 -17.79
N VAL A 415 11.65 -7.62 -17.61
CA VAL A 415 12.99 -7.09 -17.32
C VAL A 415 12.90 -6.39 -15.97
N ASP A 416 13.81 -6.72 -15.06
CA ASP A 416 13.82 -6.16 -13.71
C ASP A 416 15.26 -6.13 -13.20
N LEU A 417 15.96 -5.04 -13.52
CA LEU A 417 17.34 -4.84 -13.17
C LEU A 417 17.48 -4.64 -11.65
N TYR A 418 18.67 -4.85 -11.10
CA TYR A 418 19.01 -4.39 -9.76
C TYR A 418 20.51 -4.45 -9.54
N ILE A 419 20.96 -3.73 -8.53
CA ILE A 419 22.31 -3.84 -7.96
C ILE A 419 22.16 -4.46 -6.57
N GLY A 420 22.91 -5.52 -6.29
CA GLY A 420 22.77 -6.26 -5.04
C GLY A 420 23.15 -5.44 -3.80
N ASP A 421 22.40 -5.64 -2.73
CA ASP A 421 22.61 -5.05 -1.41
C ASP A 421 22.77 -6.14 -0.34
N ARG A 422 22.96 -5.72 0.91
CA ARG A 422 23.15 -6.63 2.05
C ARG A 422 21.83 -7.12 2.66
N ARG A 423 20.66 -6.82 2.08
CA ARG A 423 19.37 -7.24 2.64
C ARG A 423 19.31 -8.77 2.63
N ARG A 424 19.18 -9.35 3.81
CA ARG A 424 19.01 -10.79 3.97
C ARG A 424 17.59 -11.14 3.56
N THR A 425 17.41 -11.59 2.32
CA THR A 425 16.07 -11.95 1.81
C THR A 425 15.79 -13.43 1.98
N THR A 426 14.53 -13.77 2.26
CA THR A 426 13.98 -15.13 2.08
C THR A 426 13.27 -15.29 0.73
N ALA A 427 13.21 -14.22 -0.07
CA ALA A 427 12.60 -14.18 -1.39
C ALA A 427 13.65 -14.47 -2.48
N PRO A 428 13.28 -14.56 -3.77
CA PRO A 428 14.26 -14.58 -4.84
C PRO A 428 15.17 -13.34 -4.75
N ASP A 429 16.48 -13.53 -4.96
CA ASP A 429 17.48 -12.46 -4.91
C ASP A 429 17.01 -11.22 -5.70
N GLY A 430 17.23 -10.03 -5.13
CA GLY A 430 16.87 -8.74 -5.73
C GLY A 430 15.53 -8.12 -5.29
N GLY A 431 14.75 -8.79 -4.43
CA GLY A 431 13.51 -8.23 -3.86
C GLY A 431 13.74 -7.19 -2.74
N TYR A 432 12.84 -6.20 -2.62
CA TYR A 432 12.93 -5.10 -1.65
C TYR A 432 12.43 -5.44 -0.24
N HIS A 433 13.06 -6.40 0.44
CA HIS A 433 12.70 -6.66 1.83
C HIS A 433 12.85 -5.40 2.71
N PRO A 434 11.84 -5.03 3.51
CA PRO A 434 11.94 -3.85 4.35
C PRO A 434 13.02 -4.05 5.41
N VAL A 435 13.99 -3.13 5.45
CA VAL A 435 15.06 -3.09 6.45
C VAL A 435 15.15 -1.68 7.03
N PRO A 436 15.67 -1.52 8.26
CA PRO A 436 15.98 -0.20 8.79
C PRO A 436 16.96 0.53 7.88
N LEU A 437 16.65 1.77 7.55
CA LEU A 437 17.50 2.67 6.77
C LEU A 437 18.37 3.55 7.69
N ALA A 438 18.76 3.01 8.84
CA ALA A 438 19.71 3.69 9.71
C ALA A 438 21.07 3.77 8.99
N TRP A 439 21.74 4.91 9.12
CA TRP A 439 23.06 5.10 8.55
C TRP A 439 24.10 4.25 9.31
N SER A 440 25.08 3.68 8.61
CA SER A 440 26.26 3.11 9.26
C SER A 440 27.54 3.57 8.58
N ASP A 441 28.45 4.11 9.38
CA ASP A 441 29.68 4.74 8.90
C ASP A 441 30.67 3.73 8.32
N ASP A 442 30.56 2.47 8.73
CA ASP A 442 31.35 1.33 8.24
C ASP A 442 30.76 0.67 6.98
N GLY A 443 29.64 1.18 6.47
CA GLY A 443 29.00 0.63 5.27
C GLY A 443 28.40 -0.77 5.49
N SER A 444 28.14 -1.17 6.74
CA SER A 444 27.58 -2.48 7.08
C SER A 444 26.05 -2.56 7.04
N ALA A 445 25.34 -1.43 6.92
CA ALA A 445 23.89 -1.42 6.90
C ALA A 445 23.30 -2.27 5.75
N ASP A 446 22.18 -2.96 6.03
CA ASP A 446 21.58 -3.93 5.11
C ASP A 446 21.17 -3.32 3.76
N TRP A 447 20.79 -2.04 3.74
CA TRP A 447 20.37 -1.34 2.53
C TRP A 447 21.54 -0.84 1.65
N ILE A 448 22.80 -1.01 2.09
CA ILE A 448 24.01 -0.63 1.35
C ILE A 448 24.41 -1.78 0.42
N ALA A 449 24.92 -1.43 -0.77
CA ALA A 449 25.37 -2.33 -1.82
C ALA A 449 26.27 -3.45 -1.25
N ASP A 450 26.02 -4.69 -1.67
CA ASP A 450 26.83 -5.81 -1.27
C ASP A 450 28.27 -5.63 -1.80
N GLY A 451 29.27 -6.09 -1.03
CA GLY A 451 30.69 -5.92 -1.40
C GLY A 451 31.09 -6.76 -2.62
N GLN A 452 30.20 -7.56 -3.20
CA GLN A 452 30.37 -8.26 -4.46
C GLN A 452 29.80 -7.47 -5.65
N ALA A 453 28.76 -6.65 -5.43
CA ALA A 453 28.03 -5.86 -6.40
C ALA A 453 28.80 -4.61 -6.80
N VAL A 454 29.47 -3.93 -5.85
CA VAL A 454 30.33 -2.78 -6.14
C VAL A 454 31.70 -3.02 -5.51
N ARG A 455 32.73 -3.16 -6.35
CA ARG A 455 34.11 -3.47 -5.93
C ARG A 455 35.11 -2.50 -6.51
N ARG A 456 36.07 -2.09 -5.69
CA ARG A 456 37.22 -1.33 -6.15
C ARG A 456 38.47 -2.21 -6.16
N ASN A 457 39.20 -2.19 -7.27
CA ASN A 457 40.53 -2.77 -7.38
C ASN A 457 41.50 -1.73 -7.98
N GLY A 458 42.26 -1.06 -7.10
CA GLY A 458 43.10 0.08 -7.48
C GLY A 458 42.28 1.23 -8.07
N HIS A 459 42.54 1.54 -9.34
CA HIS A 459 41.84 2.56 -10.12
C HIS A 459 40.63 2.04 -10.90
N ARG A 460 40.26 0.77 -10.72
CA ARG A 460 39.13 0.17 -11.44
C ARG A 460 37.97 -0.09 -10.50
N LEU A 461 36.78 0.34 -10.92
CA LEU A 461 35.51 0.04 -10.28
C LEU A 461 34.81 -1.06 -11.07
N SER A 462 34.48 -2.16 -10.41
CA SER A 462 33.66 -3.25 -10.94
C SER A 462 32.25 -3.14 -10.38
N ILE A 463 31.25 -3.05 -11.25
CA ILE A 463 29.84 -2.99 -10.87
C ILE A 463 29.13 -4.19 -11.48
N THR A 464 28.43 -4.97 -10.65
CA THR A 464 27.61 -6.09 -11.08
C THR A 464 26.15 -5.65 -11.14
N VAL A 465 25.59 -5.65 -12.36
CA VAL A 465 24.17 -5.43 -12.60
C VAL A 465 23.52 -6.80 -12.79
N ARG A 466 22.41 -7.02 -12.09
CA ARG A 466 21.65 -8.26 -12.14
C ARG A 466 20.26 -8.02 -12.71
N ASN A 467 19.60 -9.08 -13.14
CA ASN A 467 18.24 -9.04 -13.68
C ASN A 467 17.42 -10.19 -13.10
N ARG A 468 16.33 -9.84 -12.40
CA ARG A 468 15.34 -10.74 -11.82
C ARG A 468 14.27 -11.16 -12.83
N GLY A 469 14.14 -10.41 -13.93
CA GLY A 469 13.24 -10.70 -15.03
C GLY A 469 13.70 -11.88 -15.89
N HIS A 470 12.76 -12.50 -16.62
CA HIS A 470 13.03 -13.66 -17.47
C HIS A 470 13.49 -13.29 -18.89
N ILE A 471 13.36 -12.01 -19.28
CA ILE A 471 13.86 -11.47 -20.55
C ILE A 471 15.19 -10.76 -20.29
N ALA A 472 16.15 -10.92 -21.20
CA ALA A 472 17.39 -10.17 -21.14
C ALA A 472 17.13 -8.66 -21.32
N ALA A 473 17.72 -7.85 -20.46
CA ALA A 473 17.76 -6.41 -20.68
C ALA A 473 18.66 -6.11 -21.89
N GLY A 474 18.24 -5.16 -22.71
CA GLY A 474 18.99 -4.68 -23.86
C GLY A 474 20.16 -3.79 -23.44
N GLU A 475 20.36 -2.69 -24.16
CA GLU A 475 21.38 -1.70 -23.82
C GLU A 475 21.11 -1.11 -22.43
N THR A 476 21.98 -1.42 -21.47
CA THR A 476 21.85 -1.01 -20.07
C THR A 476 22.95 0.00 -19.76
N THR A 477 22.55 1.21 -19.41
CA THR A 477 23.44 2.26 -18.93
C THR A 477 23.77 2.04 -17.47
N VAL A 478 25.03 2.25 -17.09
CA VAL A 478 25.50 2.25 -15.71
C VAL A 478 26.24 3.55 -15.45
N ASP A 479 25.78 4.29 -14.46
CA ASP A 479 26.38 5.54 -14.02
C ASP A 479 26.90 5.40 -12.60
N ALA A 480 28.12 5.90 -12.34
CA ALA A 480 28.74 5.87 -11.03
C ALA A 480 29.26 7.25 -10.62
N TRP A 481 28.79 7.73 -9.47
CA TRP A 481 29.25 8.96 -8.82
C TRP A 481 30.13 8.60 -7.64
N VAL A 482 31.25 9.29 -7.52
CA VAL A 482 32.16 9.12 -6.40
C VAL A 482 32.10 10.34 -5.51
N TRP A 483 31.90 10.14 -4.21
CA TRP A 483 31.96 11.22 -3.25
C TRP A 483 33.41 11.52 -2.86
N HIS A 484 33.79 12.79 -2.96
CA HIS A 484 35.06 13.32 -2.52
C HIS A 484 34.86 14.26 -1.32
N PRO A 485 35.66 14.16 -0.24
CA PRO A 485 35.46 14.98 0.96
C PRO A 485 35.51 16.49 0.72
N MET A 486 36.30 16.96 -0.24
CA MET A 486 36.50 18.39 -0.52
C MET A 486 35.64 18.91 -1.67
N ASP A 487 35.36 18.05 -2.65
CA ASP A 487 34.69 18.45 -3.91
C ASP A 487 33.25 17.93 -3.99
N GLY A 488 32.82 17.14 -3.01
CA GLY A 488 31.56 16.38 -3.00
C GLY A 488 31.49 15.38 -4.14
N TRP A 489 30.30 15.21 -4.74
CA TRP A 489 30.10 14.24 -5.81
C TRP A 489 30.82 14.66 -7.09
N LEU A 490 31.78 13.85 -7.52
CA LEU A 490 32.46 13.99 -8.80
C LEU A 490 31.49 13.68 -9.96
N PRO A 491 31.74 14.23 -11.18
CA PRO A 491 30.96 13.90 -12.36
C PRO A 491 30.85 12.39 -12.58
N PRO A 492 29.69 11.88 -13.05
CA PRO A 492 29.48 10.45 -13.20
C PRO A 492 30.44 9.84 -14.20
N ARG A 493 30.84 8.60 -13.92
CA ARG A 493 31.41 7.69 -14.91
C ARG A 493 30.28 6.92 -15.55
N HIS A 494 30.28 6.90 -16.88
CA HIS A 494 29.26 6.25 -17.67
C HIS A 494 29.84 5.02 -18.35
N ALA A 495 29.09 3.93 -18.36
CA ALA A 495 29.39 2.76 -19.14
C ALA A 495 28.10 2.10 -19.64
N VAL A 496 28.23 1.29 -20.69
CA VAL A 496 27.11 0.61 -21.33
C VAL A 496 27.37 -0.88 -21.36
N LEU A 497 26.40 -1.66 -20.89
CA LEU A 497 26.34 -3.11 -21.07
C LEU A 497 25.44 -3.38 -22.27
N THR A 498 25.91 -4.17 -23.23
CA THR A 498 25.12 -4.54 -24.42
C THR A 498 23.89 -5.36 -24.05
N THR A 499 24.01 -6.19 -23.01
CA THR A 499 22.90 -6.97 -22.48
C THR A 499 23.16 -7.32 -21.02
N VAL A 500 22.09 -7.42 -20.24
CA VAL A 500 22.09 -8.13 -18.95
C VAL A 500 21.16 -9.33 -19.12
N PRO A 501 21.65 -10.58 -19.07
CA PRO A 501 20.84 -11.77 -19.28
C PRO A 501 19.60 -11.80 -18.38
N GLY A 502 18.54 -12.51 -18.78
CA GLY A 502 17.42 -12.83 -17.89
C GLY A 502 17.78 -13.96 -16.92
N VAL A 503 16.86 -14.29 -16.02
CA VAL A 503 16.96 -15.46 -15.14
C VAL A 503 17.06 -16.75 -15.96
N ASP A 504 18.02 -17.60 -15.61
CA ASP A 504 18.15 -18.98 -16.10
C ASP A 504 18.03 -19.96 -14.92
N GLY A 505 16.88 -20.63 -14.83
CA GLY A 505 16.54 -21.51 -13.72
C GLY A 505 16.48 -20.76 -12.38
N SER A 506 17.36 -21.12 -11.44
CA SER A 506 17.42 -20.49 -10.12
C SER A 506 18.44 -19.36 -10.02
N ARG A 507 19.13 -19.01 -11.11
CA ARG A 507 20.18 -17.99 -11.12
C ARG A 507 19.64 -16.74 -11.81
N HIS A 508 19.79 -15.59 -11.16
CA HIS A 508 19.60 -14.30 -11.81
C HIS A 508 20.59 -14.15 -12.96
N GLY A 509 20.17 -13.44 -14.00
CA GLY A 509 21.13 -13.01 -15.02
C GLY A 509 22.01 -11.92 -14.43
N GLU A 510 23.30 -11.94 -14.75
CA GLU A 510 24.25 -10.94 -14.27
C GLU A 510 25.20 -10.50 -15.37
N SER A 511 25.67 -9.26 -15.26
CA SER A 511 26.72 -8.71 -16.11
C SER A 511 27.55 -7.72 -15.31
N VAL A 512 28.85 -7.69 -15.58
CA VAL A 512 29.80 -6.86 -14.86
C VAL A 512 30.35 -5.80 -15.80
N VAL A 513 30.27 -4.55 -15.38
CA VAL A 513 30.92 -3.44 -16.06
C VAL A 513 32.15 -2.98 -15.28
N GLN A 514 33.18 -2.54 -16.00
CA GLN A 514 34.41 -2.02 -15.44
C GLN A 514 34.54 -0.55 -15.84
N MET A 515 34.82 0.31 -14.86
CA MET A 515 35.03 1.73 -15.07
C MET A 515 36.38 2.15 -14.50
N ASP A 516 37.08 3.02 -15.22
CA ASP A 516 38.32 3.61 -14.72
C ASP A 516 38.02 4.86 -13.88
N LEU A 517 38.67 4.94 -12.73
CA LEU A 517 38.58 6.07 -11.80
C LEU A 517 39.70 7.08 -12.12
N PRO A 518 39.42 8.40 -12.04
CA PRO A 518 40.34 9.45 -12.48
C PRO A 518 41.60 9.58 -11.61
N SER A 519 41.58 9.08 -10.38
CA SER A 519 42.68 9.14 -9.42
C SER A 519 42.55 8.04 -8.38
N GLU A 520 43.57 7.88 -7.55
CA GLU A 520 43.48 7.05 -6.35
C GLU A 520 42.49 7.71 -5.37
N LEU A 521 41.31 7.11 -5.21
CA LEU A 521 40.36 7.59 -4.21
C LEU A 521 40.91 7.30 -2.80
N PRO A 522 40.60 8.15 -1.80
CA PRO A 522 40.92 7.88 -0.41
C PRO A 522 40.43 6.49 0.05
N PRO A 523 41.08 5.87 1.05
CA PRO A 523 40.51 4.73 1.74
C PRO A 523 39.11 5.11 2.26
N ARG A 524 38.10 4.27 2.01
CA ARG A 524 36.69 4.49 2.40
C ARG A 524 36.03 5.64 1.64
N SER A 525 35.81 5.41 0.36
CA SER A 525 35.08 6.34 -0.50
C SER A 525 33.65 5.86 -0.73
N TRP A 526 32.68 6.77 -0.65
CA TRP A 526 31.30 6.47 -1.00
C TRP A 526 31.12 6.54 -2.51
N ILE A 527 30.48 5.51 -3.07
CA ILE A 527 30.14 5.42 -4.48
C ILE A 527 28.64 5.18 -4.60
N LEU A 528 27.96 6.08 -5.30
CA LEU A 528 26.58 5.90 -5.71
C LEU A 528 26.58 5.33 -7.13
N VAL A 529 25.79 4.30 -7.38
CA VAL A 529 25.69 3.64 -8.67
C VAL A 529 24.23 3.55 -9.07
N ALA A 530 23.93 3.80 -10.34
CA ALA A 530 22.64 3.52 -10.94
C ALA A 530 22.79 2.70 -12.21
N ALA A 531 21.87 1.77 -12.43
CA ALA A 531 21.74 1.02 -13.68
C ALA A 531 20.35 1.26 -14.28
N GLY A 532 20.20 1.24 -15.60
CA GLY A 532 18.88 1.33 -16.21
C GLY A 532 18.89 0.98 -17.69
N CYS A 533 17.71 0.60 -18.19
CA CYS A 533 17.46 0.38 -19.62
C CYS A 533 16.05 0.87 -19.96
N ASP A 534 15.67 0.90 -21.23
CA ASP A 534 14.33 1.36 -21.66
C ASP A 534 13.17 0.61 -20.98
N ALA A 535 13.35 -0.69 -20.71
CA ALA A 535 12.33 -1.54 -20.11
C ALA A 535 12.28 -1.44 -18.57
N ASP A 536 13.36 -0.98 -17.94
CA ASP A 536 13.47 -0.79 -16.49
C ASP A 536 14.45 0.37 -16.21
N PRO A 537 13.99 1.63 -16.38
CA PRO A 537 14.83 2.79 -16.15
C PRO A 537 15.01 3.03 -14.66
N HIS A 538 16.15 3.61 -14.25
CA HIS A 538 16.28 4.14 -12.89
C HIS A 538 15.54 5.47 -12.82
N PHE A 539 14.57 5.60 -11.91
CA PHE A 539 13.74 6.82 -11.80
C PHE A 539 14.31 7.84 -10.81
N THR A 540 15.40 7.49 -10.14
CA THR A 540 15.78 8.11 -8.86
C THR A 540 16.78 9.25 -8.94
N LEU A 541 17.62 9.32 -9.97
CA LEU A 541 18.72 10.29 -9.98
C LEU A 541 18.35 11.58 -10.72
N PRO A 542 18.32 12.73 -10.01
CA PRO A 542 18.18 14.02 -10.67
C PRO A 542 19.32 14.20 -11.68
N THR A 543 19.00 14.65 -12.88
CA THR A 543 20.02 15.16 -13.81
C THR A 543 19.88 16.68 -13.89
N PRO A 544 20.88 17.46 -13.42
CA PRO A 544 22.09 17.04 -12.71
C PRO A 544 21.82 16.61 -11.27
N MET A 545 22.69 15.76 -10.71
CA MET A 545 22.65 15.38 -9.30
C MET A 545 22.61 16.63 -8.42
N PRO A 546 21.94 16.60 -7.24
CA PRO A 546 22.02 17.69 -6.28
C PRO A 546 23.49 18.01 -6.02
N THR A 547 23.84 19.30 -6.05
CA THR A 547 25.23 19.74 -5.97
C THR A 547 25.91 19.25 -4.68
N PRO A 548 27.25 19.12 -4.69
CA PRO A 548 28.11 18.75 -3.55
C PRO A 548 27.71 19.28 -2.16
N ALA A 549 27.06 20.44 -2.11
CA ALA A 549 26.70 21.14 -0.88
C ALA A 549 25.56 20.48 -0.08
N SER A 550 24.73 19.62 -0.69
CA SER A 550 23.76 18.83 0.08
C SER A 550 24.34 17.46 0.41
N SER A 551 25.19 17.41 1.42
CA SER A 551 25.53 16.22 2.22
C SER A 551 24.31 15.64 2.97
N ASP A 552 23.11 15.75 2.40
CA ASP A 552 21.89 15.24 3.01
C ASP A 552 21.86 13.72 2.86
N LEU A 553 22.52 13.05 3.80
CA LEU A 553 22.54 11.61 3.96
C LEU A 553 21.10 11.04 4.04
N ALA A 554 20.10 11.83 4.50
CA ALA A 554 18.71 11.39 4.48
C ALA A 554 18.14 11.32 3.06
N ALA A 555 18.52 12.24 2.17
CA ALA A 555 18.14 12.19 0.77
C ALA A 555 18.74 10.95 0.08
N LEU A 556 20.03 10.68 0.27
CA LEU A 556 20.71 9.51 -0.31
C LEU A 556 20.08 8.19 0.14
N ARG A 557 19.77 8.07 1.44
CA ARG A 557 19.06 6.89 2.00
C ARG A 557 17.76 6.63 1.28
N ARG A 558 16.98 7.68 1.01
CA ARG A 558 15.69 7.56 0.32
C ARG A 558 15.86 7.21 -1.16
N LEU A 559 16.87 7.76 -1.84
CA LEU A 559 17.16 7.41 -3.24
C LEU A 559 17.40 5.90 -3.38
N VAL A 560 18.30 5.34 -2.57
CA VAL A 560 18.64 3.91 -2.61
C VAL A 560 17.48 3.02 -2.14
N ALA A 561 16.69 3.49 -1.17
CA ALA A 561 15.56 2.70 -0.69
C ALA A 561 14.41 2.61 -1.69
N TYR A 562 14.29 3.58 -2.60
CA TYR A 562 13.12 3.71 -3.49
C TYR A 562 13.35 2.98 -4.83
N ASP A 563 14.60 2.65 -5.15
CA ASP A 563 14.97 2.02 -6.41
C ASP A 563 16.21 1.11 -6.22
N ASN A 564 16.05 -0.21 -6.41
CA ASN A 564 17.12 -1.21 -6.31
C ASN A 564 17.99 -1.20 -7.56
N ASN A 565 17.62 -0.42 -8.59
CA ASN A 565 18.52 -0.03 -9.66
C ASN A 565 19.61 0.92 -9.17
N VAL A 566 19.44 1.51 -7.99
CA VAL A 566 20.39 2.42 -7.35
C VAL A 566 20.96 1.79 -6.10
N ALA A 567 22.28 1.88 -5.97
CA ALA A 567 22.98 1.34 -4.81
C ALA A 567 24.05 2.32 -4.33
N LEU A 568 24.23 2.36 -3.02
CA LEU A 568 25.31 3.09 -2.37
C LEU A 568 26.31 2.09 -1.81
N ALA A 569 27.59 2.29 -2.08
CA ALA A 569 28.68 1.42 -1.62
C ALA A 569 29.75 2.23 -0.89
N LEU A 570 30.37 1.62 0.11
CA LEU A 570 31.61 2.10 0.71
C LEU A 570 32.75 1.20 0.21
N VAL A 571 33.74 1.76 -0.48
CA VAL A 571 34.86 1.01 -1.10
C VAL A 571 36.25 1.47 -0.70
#